data_AF-A0A6A3H9S2-F1
#
_entry.id   AF-A0A6A3H9S2-F1
#
_cell.length_a   1.000
_cell.length_b   1.000
_cell.length_c   1.000
_cell.angle_alpha   90.00
_cell.angle_beta   90.00
_cell.angle_gamma   90.00
#
_symmetry.space_group_name_H-M   'P 1'
#
loop_
_entity.id
_entity.type
_entity.pdbx_description
1 polymer ?
#
loop_
_entity_poly.entity_id
_entity_poly.type
_entity_poly.pdbx_seq_one_letter_code
_entity_poly.pdbx_strand_id
1 'polypeptide(L)'
;MEKAAEPPRPVRFKSQGRYKGVKEVKPFVRGNWKEWLQFQQQVNQLYIFLGMNTSQESSEGLQEVLGQLLVGRDLDLFYGQVQRERRAGATVATAIRRAMDMLTDRYCPLGTRDKLHEEIKGLRKSRNSTVEQYFAQFEALVQLEYWVRDDDGSRLSTTDQCKFFSRGMPRSWQMQVWPQQAS
;
A
#
# COMPACT_ATOMS: atom_id res chain seq x y z
N MET A 1 5.67 7.93 -34.09
CA MET A 1 4.43 7.50 -33.42
C MET A 1 4.72 6.23 -32.66
N GLU A 2 5.08 6.34 -31.38
CA GLU A 2 5.21 5.18 -30.49
C GLU A 2 3.83 4.56 -30.32
N LYS A 3 3.66 3.29 -30.71
CA LYS A 3 2.45 2.51 -30.41
C LYS A 3 2.28 2.53 -28.89
N ALA A 4 1.16 3.05 -28.39
CA ALA A 4 0.79 2.86 -26.99
C ALA A 4 0.80 1.37 -26.70
N ALA A 5 1.72 0.91 -25.85
CA ALA A 5 1.81 -0.48 -25.44
C ALA A 5 0.46 -0.89 -24.83
N GLU A 6 -0.07 -2.03 -25.26
CA GLU A 6 -1.31 -2.60 -24.70
C GLU A 6 -1.12 -2.74 -23.18
N PRO A 7 -2.08 -2.27 -22.36
CA PRO A 7 -1.94 -2.37 -20.90
C PRO A 7 -1.80 -3.85 -20.51
N PRO A 8 -0.94 -4.17 -19.53
CA PRO A 8 -0.72 -5.55 -19.15
C PRO A 8 -2.02 -6.18 -18.67
N ARG A 9 -2.23 -7.43 -19.09
CA ARG A 9 -3.44 -8.18 -18.73
C ARG A 9 -3.45 -8.46 -17.22
N PRO A 10 -4.63 -8.39 -16.57
CA PRO A 10 -4.76 -8.82 -15.18
C PRO A 10 -4.32 -10.28 -15.01
N VAL A 11 -3.62 -10.55 -13.90
CA VAL A 11 -3.15 -11.88 -13.52
C VAL A 11 -4.17 -12.51 -12.58
N ARG A 12 -4.51 -13.78 -12.81
CA ARG A 12 -5.52 -14.53 -12.05
C ARG A 12 -4.86 -15.41 -11.00
N PHE A 13 -5.13 -15.15 -9.74
CA PHE A 13 -4.68 -15.96 -8.61
C PHE A 13 -5.85 -16.75 -8.02
N LYS A 14 -5.67 -18.05 -7.81
CA LYS A 14 -6.68 -18.93 -7.22
C LYS A 14 -6.24 -19.31 -5.81
N SER A 15 -7.11 -19.15 -4.83
CA SER A 15 -6.88 -19.65 -3.48
C SER A 15 -7.75 -20.88 -3.21
N GLN A 16 -7.12 -21.92 -2.67
CA GLN A 16 -7.75 -23.18 -2.28
C GLN A 16 -7.84 -23.33 -0.75
N GLY A 17 -7.33 -22.35 0.00
CA GLY A 17 -7.22 -22.38 1.47
C GLY A 17 -8.46 -21.81 2.17
N ARG A 18 -8.23 -21.09 3.28
CA ARG A 18 -9.29 -20.48 4.12
C ARG A 18 -10.22 -19.55 3.32
N TYR A 19 -9.66 -18.84 2.34
CA TYR A 19 -10.40 -18.07 1.36
C TYR A 19 -10.49 -18.88 0.08
N LYS A 20 -11.71 -19.16 -0.40
CA LYS A 20 -11.93 -19.85 -1.68
C LYS A 20 -12.36 -18.85 -2.73
N GLY A 21 -11.68 -18.82 -3.87
CA GLY A 21 -12.05 -17.95 -4.96
C GLY A 21 -10.93 -17.66 -5.95
N VAL A 22 -11.22 -16.73 -6.87
CA VAL A 22 -10.27 -16.20 -7.84
C VAL A 22 -10.13 -14.70 -7.61
N LYS A 23 -8.90 -14.20 -7.51
CA LYS A 23 -8.60 -12.76 -7.44
C LYS A 23 -7.84 -12.37 -8.69
N GLU A 24 -8.38 -11.39 -9.43
CA GLU A 24 -7.67 -10.76 -10.53
C GLU A 24 -6.91 -9.55 -10.00
N VAL A 25 -5.61 -9.48 -10.30
CA VAL A 25 -4.74 -8.39 -9.88
C VAL A 25 -4.04 -7.83 -11.10
N LYS A 26 -4.09 -6.51 -11.25
CA LYS A 26 -3.39 -5.83 -12.35
C LYS A 26 -1.91 -5.75 -12.01
N PRO A 27 -1.01 -6.08 -12.97
CA PRO A 27 0.40 -5.77 -12.81
C PRO A 27 0.61 -4.28 -12.60
N PHE A 28 1.59 -3.93 -11.78
CA PHE A 28 1.99 -2.56 -11.57
C PHE A 28 2.80 -2.07 -12.77
N VAL A 29 2.26 -1.07 -13.46
CA VAL A 29 2.93 -0.38 -14.57
C VAL A 29 3.02 1.08 -14.22
N ARG A 30 4.24 1.57 -14.02
CA ARG A 30 4.59 3.00 -13.89
C ARG A 30 3.51 3.82 -13.15
N GLY A 31 3.65 3.94 -11.84
CA GLY A 31 2.76 4.75 -11.03
C GLY A 31 3.45 5.94 -10.38
N ASN A 32 2.64 6.82 -9.80
CA ASN A 32 3.10 7.75 -8.78
C ASN A 32 3.25 7.04 -7.41
N TRP A 33 3.73 7.77 -6.41
CA TRP A 33 3.94 7.27 -5.04
C TRP A 33 2.68 6.59 -4.47
N LYS A 34 1.49 7.17 -4.69
CA LYS A 34 0.23 6.66 -4.13
C LYS A 34 -0.18 5.35 -4.78
N GLU A 35 -0.06 5.26 -6.11
CA GLU A 35 -0.32 4.03 -6.85
C GLU A 35 0.64 2.91 -6.43
N TRP A 36 1.90 3.25 -6.11
CA TRP A 36 2.86 2.29 -5.55
C TRP A 36 2.45 1.79 -4.15
N LEU A 37 2.05 2.69 -3.24
CA LEU A 37 1.58 2.28 -1.90
C LEU A 37 0.32 1.41 -1.98
N GLN A 38 -0.62 1.75 -2.88
CA GLN A 38 -1.82 0.95 -3.14
C GLN A 38 -1.47 -0.43 -3.70
N PHE A 39 -0.46 -0.52 -4.58
CA PHE A 39 0.05 -1.80 -5.06
C PHE A 39 0.60 -2.66 -3.93
N GLN A 40 1.41 -2.09 -3.02
CA GLN A 40 1.91 -2.83 -1.85
C GLN A 40 0.77 -3.34 -0.96
N GLN A 41 -0.24 -2.52 -0.71
CA GLN A 41 -1.44 -2.92 0.02
C GLN A 41 -2.17 -4.09 -0.70
N GLN A 42 -2.28 -4.03 -2.03
CA GLN A 42 -2.91 -5.09 -2.83
C GLN A 42 -2.12 -6.41 -2.79
N VAL A 43 -0.78 -6.35 -2.81
CA VAL A 43 0.10 -7.50 -2.61
C VAL A 43 -0.12 -8.12 -1.23
N ASN A 44 -0.20 -7.31 -0.18
CA ASN A 44 -0.47 -7.81 1.17
C ASN A 44 -1.85 -8.48 1.29
N GLN A 45 -2.88 -7.88 0.70
CA GLN A 45 -4.20 -8.53 0.63
C GLN A 45 -4.16 -9.84 -0.16
N LEU A 46 -3.33 -9.93 -1.20
CA LEU A 46 -3.16 -11.14 -1.98
C LEU A 46 -2.42 -12.23 -1.19
N TYR A 47 -1.38 -11.87 -0.43
CA TYR A 47 -0.68 -12.75 0.50
C TYR A 47 -1.65 -13.39 1.51
N ILE A 48 -2.52 -12.58 2.12
CA ILE A 48 -3.58 -13.06 3.03
C ILE A 48 -4.58 -13.97 2.30
N PHE A 49 -5.04 -13.55 1.12
CA PHE A 49 -6.00 -14.31 0.31
C PHE A 49 -5.46 -15.70 -0.08
N LEU A 50 -4.18 -15.78 -0.46
CA LEU A 50 -3.50 -17.03 -0.81
C LEU A 50 -3.15 -17.88 0.42
N GLY A 51 -3.39 -17.39 1.64
CA GLY A 51 -3.10 -18.12 2.87
C GLY A 51 -1.60 -18.30 3.13
N MET A 52 -0.78 -17.41 2.59
CA MET A 52 0.67 -17.45 2.76
C MET A 52 1.05 -17.14 4.22
N ASN A 53 2.17 -17.71 4.65
CA ASN A 53 2.72 -17.54 5.99
C ASN A 53 4.25 -17.27 5.94
N THR A 54 4.92 -17.30 7.10
CA THR A 54 6.35 -17.02 7.23
C THR A 54 7.27 -18.17 6.77
N SER A 55 6.70 -19.25 6.21
CA SER A 55 7.49 -20.36 5.69
C SER A 55 8.31 -19.95 4.46
N GLN A 56 9.34 -20.74 4.17
CA GLN A 56 10.14 -20.58 2.97
C GLN A 56 9.31 -20.81 1.69
N GLU A 57 8.44 -21.84 1.67
CA GLU A 57 7.55 -22.12 0.54
C GLU A 57 6.63 -20.93 0.24
N SER A 58 6.03 -20.33 1.27
CA SER A 58 5.22 -19.12 1.12
C SER A 58 6.05 -17.92 0.62
N SER A 59 7.31 -17.83 1.03
CA SER A 59 8.21 -16.77 0.57
C SER A 59 8.57 -16.94 -0.92
N GLU A 60 8.85 -18.17 -1.35
CA GLU A 60 9.11 -18.50 -2.76
C GLU A 60 7.85 -18.25 -3.61
N GLY A 61 6.68 -18.67 -3.14
CA GLY A 61 5.40 -18.36 -3.78
C GLY A 61 5.13 -16.86 -3.86
N LEU A 62 5.47 -16.08 -2.82
CA LEU A 62 5.36 -14.61 -2.86
C LEU A 62 6.32 -13.99 -3.89
N GLN A 63 7.54 -14.54 -4.02
CA GLN A 63 8.48 -14.11 -5.05
C GLN A 63 7.89 -14.32 -6.46
N GLU A 64 7.27 -15.47 -6.71
CA GLU A 64 6.61 -15.78 -7.98
C GLU A 64 5.43 -14.84 -8.26
N VAL A 65 4.60 -14.58 -7.25
CA VAL A 65 3.48 -13.62 -7.34
C VAL A 65 4.00 -12.23 -7.72
N LEU A 66 5.02 -11.73 -7.02
CA LEU A 66 5.65 -10.45 -7.34
C LEU A 66 6.28 -10.45 -8.74
N GLY A 67 6.84 -11.58 -9.15
CA GLY A 67 7.38 -11.78 -10.49
C GLY A 67 6.34 -11.68 -11.62
N GLN A 68 5.07 -11.96 -11.33
CA GLN A 68 3.95 -11.80 -12.27
C GLN A 68 3.33 -10.40 -12.22
N LEU A 69 3.50 -9.70 -11.10
CA LEU A 69 2.86 -8.41 -10.84
C LEU A 69 3.75 -7.21 -11.12
N LEU A 70 5.06 -7.36 -11.07
CA LEU A 70 6.01 -6.34 -11.51
C LEU A 70 6.33 -6.53 -12.99
N VAL A 71 6.58 -5.44 -13.72
CA VAL A 71 6.97 -5.53 -15.14
C VAL A 71 8.13 -4.60 -15.50
N GLY A 72 8.81 -4.91 -16.60
CA GLY A 72 9.90 -4.12 -17.15
C GLY A 72 11.01 -3.85 -16.12
N ARG A 73 11.46 -2.60 -16.06
CA ARG A 73 12.59 -2.19 -15.19
C ARG A 73 12.37 -2.54 -13.71
N ASP A 74 11.15 -2.49 -13.21
CA ASP A 74 10.89 -2.76 -11.79
C ASP A 74 11.01 -4.25 -11.47
N LEU A 75 10.60 -5.11 -12.41
CA LEU A 75 10.81 -6.56 -12.32
C LEU A 75 12.30 -6.91 -12.37
N ASP A 76 13.05 -6.29 -13.28
CA ASP A 76 14.49 -6.51 -13.43
C ASP A 76 15.25 -6.11 -12.16
N LEU A 77 14.92 -4.94 -11.61
CA LEU A 77 15.49 -4.45 -10.35
C LEU A 77 15.12 -5.36 -9.18
N PHE A 78 13.86 -5.79 -9.09
CA PHE A 78 13.40 -6.70 -8.04
C PHE A 78 14.21 -8.01 -8.05
N TYR A 79 14.26 -8.70 -9.18
CA TYR A 79 15.01 -9.96 -9.27
C TYR A 79 16.51 -9.75 -9.07
N GLY A 80 17.08 -8.68 -9.63
CA GLY A 80 18.49 -8.34 -9.44
C GLY A 80 18.84 -8.16 -7.96
N GLN A 81 17.98 -7.46 -7.20
CA GLN A 81 18.18 -7.26 -5.77
C GLN A 81 17.95 -8.55 -4.97
N VAL A 82 16.88 -9.31 -5.27
CA VAL A 82 16.64 -10.60 -4.60
C VAL A 82 17.84 -11.54 -4.76
N GLN A 83 18.39 -11.65 -5.98
CA GLN A 83 19.55 -12.52 -6.24
C GLN A 83 20.81 -12.04 -5.51
N ARG A 84 21.04 -10.72 -5.46
CA ARG A 84 22.15 -10.14 -4.71
C ARG A 84 22.06 -10.48 -3.23
N GLU A 85 20.90 -10.30 -2.62
CA GLU A 85 20.66 -10.58 -1.21
C GLU A 85 20.78 -12.07 -0.89
N ARG A 86 20.24 -12.95 -1.75
CA ARG A 86 20.39 -14.40 -1.60
C ARG A 86 21.84 -14.85 -1.67
N ARG A 87 22.65 -14.28 -2.58
CA ARG A 87 24.10 -14.55 -2.66
C ARG A 87 24.85 -14.08 -1.42
N ALA A 88 24.35 -13.03 -0.75
CA ALA A 88 24.87 -12.56 0.53
C ALA A 88 24.40 -13.40 1.73
N GLY A 89 23.64 -14.48 1.51
CA GLY A 89 23.18 -15.40 2.55
C GLY A 89 21.83 -15.03 3.18
N ALA A 90 21.10 -14.04 2.66
CA ALA A 90 19.79 -13.70 3.19
C ALA A 90 18.73 -14.78 2.88
N THR A 91 17.77 -14.94 3.79
CA THR A 91 16.57 -15.76 3.51
C THR A 91 15.74 -15.15 2.38
N VAL A 92 14.92 -15.96 1.71
CA VAL A 92 14.04 -15.50 0.61
C VAL A 92 13.14 -14.36 1.07
N ALA A 93 12.51 -14.48 2.25
CA ALA A 93 11.69 -13.41 2.83
C ALA A 93 12.45 -12.09 3.03
N THR A 94 13.68 -12.16 3.55
CA THR A 94 14.52 -10.97 3.76
C THR A 94 14.95 -10.35 2.43
N ALA A 95 15.29 -11.17 1.44
CA ALA A 95 15.66 -10.72 0.11
C ALA A 95 14.49 -10.01 -0.60
N ILE A 96 13.28 -10.58 -0.53
CA ILE A 96 12.06 -9.95 -1.07
C ILE A 96 11.80 -8.62 -0.38
N ARG A 97 11.85 -8.57 0.96
CA ARG A 97 11.62 -7.32 1.72
C ARG A 97 12.60 -6.22 1.28
N ARG A 98 13.90 -6.52 1.21
CA ARG A 98 14.92 -5.56 0.78
C ARG A 98 14.73 -5.10 -0.67
N ALA A 99 14.29 -5.99 -1.56
CA ALA A 99 13.97 -5.63 -2.94
C ALA A 99 12.74 -4.72 -3.03
N MET A 100 11.70 -4.99 -2.25
CA MET A 100 10.50 -4.13 -2.17
C MET A 100 10.81 -2.77 -1.52
N ASP A 101 11.64 -2.74 -0.48
CA ASP A 101 12.13 -1.51 0.14
C ASP A 101 12.85 -0.62 -0.87
N MET A 102 13.79 -1.19 -1.64
CA MET A 102 14.51 -0.47 -2.70
C MET A 102 13.57 0.10 -3.77
N LEU A 103 12.54 -0.65 -4.19
CA LEU A 103 11.54 -0.12 -5.12
C LEU A 103 10.70 0.98 -4.47
N THR A 104 10.41 0.86 -3.18
CA THR A 104 9.68 1.88 -2.42
C THR A 104 10.46 3.18 -2.33
N ASP A 105 11.77 3.14 -2.08
CA ASP A 105 12.62 4.34 -2.04
C ASP A 105 12.61 5.10 -3.39
N ARG A 106 12.40 4.38 -4.50
CA ARG A 106 12.30 4.98 -5.84
C ARG A 106 10.96 5.68 -6.09
N TYR A 107 9.86 5.11 -5.62
CA TYR A 107 8.52 5.65 -5.85
C TYR A 107 8.07 6.63 -4.76
N CYS A 108 8.58 6.46 -3.55
CA CYS A 108 8.24 7.21 -2.36
C CYS A 108 9.50 7.90 -1.80
N PRO A 109 9.98 8.98 -2.44
CA PRO A 109 11.10 9.76 -1.89
C PRO A 109 10.72 10.42 -0.56
N LEU A 110 11.71 10.84 0.23
CA LEU A 110 11.47 11.58 1.48
C LEU A 110 10.50 12.77 1.28
N GLY A 111 9.61 12.96 2.23
CA GLY A 111 8.44 13.84 2.18
C GLY A 111 7.20 13.20 1.57
N THR A 112 7.20 11.89 1.27
CA THR A 112 5.99 11.19 0.78
C THR A 112 4.95 11.08 1.88
N ARG A 113 5.38 10.84 3.13
CA ARG A 113 4.47 10.82 4.28
C ARG A 113 3.74 12.13 4.47
N ASP A 114 4.45 13.26 4.37
CA ASP A 114 3.83 14.58 4.47
C ASP A 114 2.78 14.80 3.38
N LYS A 115 3.06 14.40 2.14
CA LYS A 115 2.07 14.46 1.04
C LYS A 115 0.83 13.63 1.35
N LEU A 116 1.01 12.41 1.87
CA LEU A 116 -0.10 11.55 2.28
C LEU A 116 -0.91 12.21 3.42
N HIS A 117 -0.23 12.81 4.39
CA HIS A 117 -0.88 13.53 5.49
C HIS A 117 -1.67 14.74 4.99
N GLU A 118 -1.15 15.50 4.02
CA GLU A 118 -1.89 16.59 3.40
C GLU A 118 -3.13 16.10 2.65
N GLU A 119 -3.07 14.94 1.98
CA GLU A 119 -4.27 14.32 1.39
C GLU A 119 -5.30 13.94 2.45
N ILE A 120 -4.87 13.33 3.56
CA ILE A 120 -5.73 12.97 4.69
C ILE A 120 -6.38 14.22 5.29
N LYS A 121 -5.60 15.28 5.55
CA LYS A 121 -6.06 16.58 6.07
C LYS A 121 -7.02 17.27 5.09
N GLY A 122 -6.80 17.11 3.79
CA GLY A 122 -7.60 17.69 2.72
C GLY A 122 -8.91 16.94 2.45
N LEU A 123 -9.03 15.68 2.89
CA LEU A 123 -10.21 14.86 2.60
C LEU A 123 -11.47 15.45 3.24
N ARG A 124 -12.52 15.63 2.43
CA ARG A 124 -13.84 16.10 2.87
C ARG A 124 -14.91 15.12 2.45
N LYS A 125 -15.90 14.88 3.32
CA LYS A 125 -17.11 14.16 2.95
C LYS A 125 -17.86 14.98 1.89
N SER A 126 -18.09 14.38 0.73
CA SER A 126 -18.93 15.00 -0.29
C SER A 126 -20.40 15.05 0.15
N ARG A 127 -21.15 16.03 -0.36
CA ARG A 127 -22.60 16.13 -0.14
C ARG A 127 -23.33 14.86 -0.59
N ASN A 128 -22.83 14.23 -1.66
CA ASN A 128 -23.47 13.08 -2.29
C ASN A 128 -22.92 11.72 -1.82
N SER A 129 -21.92 11.70 -0.92
CA SER A 129 -21.38 10.45 -0.38
C SER A 129 -22.00 10.13 0.99
N THR A 130 -22.02 8.85 1.36
CA THR A 130 -22.41 8.46 2.72
C THR A 130 -21.26 8.66 3.72
N VAL A 131 -21.55 8.52 5.01
CA VAL A 131 -20.53 8.55 6.07
C VAL A 131 -19.60 7.35 5.93
N GLU A 132 -20.14 6.17 5.60
CA GLU A 132 -19.41 4.93 5.40
C GLU A 132 -18.46 5.03 4.21
N GLN A 133 -18.89 5.65 3.10
CA GLN A 133 -18.03 5.89 1.94
C GLN A 133 -16.88 6.84 2.27
N TYR A 134 -17.14 7.91 3.03
CA TYR A 134 -16.09 8.82 3.48
C TYR A 134 -15.13 8.14 4.47
N PHE A 135 -15.64 7.36 5.41
CA PHE A 135 -14.85 6.57 6.33
C PHE A 135 -13.95 5.56 5.59
N ALA A 136 -14.49 4.84 4.61
CA ALA A 136 -13.70 3.93 3.79
C ALA A 136 -12.58 4.64 3.01
N GLN A 137 -12.83 5.85 2.48
CA GLN A 137 -11.80 6.64 1.82
C GLN A 137 -10.72 7.12 2.80
N PHE A 138 -11.13 7.56 3.99
CA PHE A 138 -10.21 8.00 5.03
C PHE A 138 -9.32 6.85 5.52
N GLU A 139 -9.93 5.72 5.88
CA GLU A 139 -9.25 4.47 6.24
C GLU A 139 -8.28 4.02 5.15
N ALA A 140 -8.70 4.06 3.88
CA ALA A 140 -7.84 3.68 2.77
C ALA A 140 -6.57 4.52 2.71
N LEU A 141 -6.65 5.84 2.94
CA LEU A 141 -5.47 6.71 3.00
C LEU A 141 -4.60 6.42 4.23
N VAL A 142 -5.20 6.26 5.41
CA VAL A 142 -4.47 5.95 6.65
C VAL A 142 -3.71 4.62 6.51
N GLN A 143 -4.31 3.61 5.89
CA GLN A 143 -3.67 2.32 5.68
C GLN A 143 -2.45 2.40 4.73
N LEU A 144 -2.35 3.42 3.87
CA LEU A 144 -1.16 3.61 3.03
C LEU A 144 0.08 4.01 3.85
N GLU A 145 -0.10 4.61 5.02
CA GLU A 145 0.99 5.06 5.89
C GLU A 145 1.88 3.90 6.34
N TYR A 146 1.31 2.70 6.50
CA TYR A 146 2.06 1.50 6.86
C TYR A 146 3.14 1.14 5.84
N TRP A 147 2.97 1.51 4.58
CA TRP A 147 3.86 1.17 3.47
C TRP A 147 4.88 2.26 3.15
N VAL A 148 4.78 3.41 3.81
CA VAL A 148 5.79 4.47 3.73
C VAL A 148 6.94 4.09 4.66
N ARG A 149 8.18 4.31 4.22
CA ARG A 149 9.39 3.99 4.99
C ARG A 149 9.38 4.71 6.34
N ASP A 150 9.91 4.07 7.38
CA ASP A 150 9.86 4.60 8.75
C ASP A 150 10.81 5.78 8.99
N ASP A 151 11.80 5.99 8.11
CA ASP A 151 12.67 7.16 8.11
C ASP A 151 12.03 8.40 7.46
N ASP A 152 10.89 8.24 6.77
CA ASP A 152 10.11 9.33 6.18
C ASP A 152 9.10 9.92 7.18
N GLY A 153 9.61 10.47 8.28
CA GLY A 153 8.80 11.15 9.30
C GLY A 153 7.98 10.23 10.21
N SER A 154 7.15 10.83 11.07
CA SER A 154 6.35 10.11 12.07
C SER A 154 4.95 9.77 11.57
N ARG A 155 4.39 8.65 12.03
CA ARG A 155 3.01 8.26 11.68
C ARG A 155 1.99 9.17 12.37
N LEU A 156 0.80 9.31 11.79
CA LEU A 156 -0.30 10.01 12.45
C LEU A 156 -0.70 9.28 13.74
N SER A 157 -0.74 10.02 14.84
CA SER A 157 -1.31 9.51 16.09
C SER A 157 -2.80 9.20 15.91
N THR A 158 -3.34 8.27 16.69
CA THR A 158 -4.80 8.00 16.70
C THR A 158 -5.60 9.28 16.98
N THR A 159 -5.09 10.16 17.86
CA THR A 159 -5.70 11.46 18.14
C THR A 159 -5.76 12.35 16.91
N ASP A 160 -4.69 12.43 16.13
CA ASP A 160 -4.66 13.21 14.90
C ASP A 160 -5.56 12.61 13.81
N GLN A 161 -5.60 11.28 13.70
CA GLN A 161 -6.52 10.59 12.80
C GLN A 161 -7.97 10.95 13.13
N CYS A 162 -8.39 10.86 14.40
CA CYS A 162 -9.72 11.26 14.85
C CYS A 162 -10.02 12.74 14.56
N LYS A 163 -9.06 13.62 14.82
CA LYS A 163 -9.17 15.06 14.56
C LYS A 163 -9.38 15.36 13.08
N PHE A 164 -8.61 14.74 12.20
CA PHE A 164 -8.73 14.96 10.76
C PHE A 164 -10.00 14.34 10.16
N PHE A 165 -10.38 13.15 10.64
CA PHE A 165 -11.67 12.54 10.28
C PHE A 165 -12.84 13.44 10.65
N SER A 166 -12.87 13.96 11.89
CA SER A 166 -13.95 14.85 12.33
C SER A 166 -13.96 16.16 11.53
N ARG A 167 -12.79 16.78 11.30
CA ARG A 167 -12.69 18.01 10.48
C ARG A 167 -13.18 17.85 9.05
N GLY A 168 -13.10 16.63 8.49
CA GLY A 168 -13.57 16.37 7.14
C GLY A 168 -15.08 16.19 7.00
N MET A 169 -15.81 16.05 8.12
CA MET A 169 -17.26 15.95 8.15
C MET A 169 -17.96 17.32 8.03
N PRO A 170 -19.24 17.36 7.59
CA PRO A 170 -20.06 18.57 7.67
C PRO A 170 -20.18 19.06 9.12
N ARG A 171 -20.27 20.38 9.34
CA ARG A 171 -20.31 21.00 10.68
C ARG A 171 -21.34 20.36 11.64
N SER A 172 -22.49 19.95 11.13
CA SER A 172 -23.53 19.29 11.94
C SER A 172 -23.13 17.92 12.50
N TRP A 173 -22.08 17.31 11.97
CA TRP A 173 -21.52 16.01 12.36
C TRP A 173 -20.14 16.13 13.00
N GLN A 174 -19.57 17.34 13.06
CA GLN A 174 -18.28 17.56 13.72
C GLN A 174 -18.46 17.42 15.22
N MET A 175 -17.54 16.71 15.88
CA MET A 175 -17.53 16.68 17.34
C MET A 175 -17.27 18.10 17.84
N GLN A 176 -18.20 18.66 18.62
CA GLN A 176 -17.94 19.88 19.38
C GLN A 176 -16.98 19.52 20.52
N VAL A 177 -15.68 19.60 20.22
CA VAL A 177 -14.66 19.39 21.25
C VAL A 177 -14.56 20.70 22.03
N TRP A 178 -15.31 20.81 23.13
CA TRP A 178 -15.07 21.88 24.10
C TRP A 178 -13.74 21.59 24.80
N PRO A 179 -12.79 22.56 24.85
CA PRO A 179 -11.64 22.41 25.71
C PRO A 179 -12.13 22.37 27.15
N GLN A 180 -11.99 21.23 27.82
CA GLN A 180 -12.10 21.18 29.27
C GLN A 180 -10.99 22.08 29.81
N GLN A 181 -11.36 23.22 30.39
CA GLN A 181 -10.42 24.01 31.16
C GLN A 181 -9.96 23.11 32.31
N ALA A 182 -8.67 22.78 32.33
CA ALA A 182 -8.04 22.15 33.47
C ALA A 182 -8.11 23.16 34.62
N SER A 183 -8.99 22.91 35.58
CA SER A 183 -9.07 23.57 36.88
C SER A 183 -8.05 23.01 37.84
#